data_AF-A0A8C7N1R6-F1
#
_entry.id   AF-A0A8C7N1R6-F1
#
_cell.length_a   1.000
_cell.length_b   1.000
_cell.length_c   1.000
_cell.angle_alpha   90.00
_cell.angle_beta   90.00
_cell.angle_gamma   90.00
#
_symmetry.space_group_name_H-M   'P 1'
#
loop_
_entity.id
_entity.type
_entity.pdbx_description
1 polymer ?
#
loop_
_entity_poly.entity_id
_entity_poly.type
_entity_poly.pdbx_seq_one_letter_code
_entity_poly.pdbx_strand_id
1 'polypeptide(L)'
;LLNRYCPWKDGQVWERLWTLEEMRQTSANWSLAADSGLFLFLQDFSQRMLSKTHEIEKQLDGLIRDTKATDCCMHTVFNDFLMLSNTQFIENRVYDEEAVPKPEALERLPEQVNYLPTPSLMCCDMYSTVTT
;
A
#
# COMPACT_ATOMS: atom_id res chain seq x y z
N LEU A 1 30.47 -20.26 -63.47
CA LEU A 1 29.91 -19.49 -62.34
C LEU A 1 29.85 -20.43 -61.14
N LEU A 2 30.88 -20.38 -60.29
CA LEU A 2 31.05 -21.28 -59.16
C LEU A 2 29.94 -21.06 -58.13
N ASN A 3 29.08 -22.08 -57.98
CA ASN A 3 28.11 -22.19 -56.92
C ASN A 3 28.87 -22.36 -55.60
N ARG A 4 29.11 -21.25 -54.89
CA ARG A 4 29.65 -21.27 -53.53
C ARG A 4 28.56 -21.79 -52.60
N TYR A 5 28.58 -23.09 -52.36
CA TYR A 5 27.94 -23.67 -51.19
C TYR A 5 28.65 -23.09 -49.96
N CYS A 6 28.02 -22.12 -49.29
CA CYS A 6 28.46 -21.64 -47.98
C CYS A 6 27.93 -22.64 -46.93
N PRO A 7 28.78 -23.43 -46.25
CA PRO A 7 28.33 -24.49 -45.32
C PRO A 7 27.70 -23.93 -44.04
N TRP A 8 27.85 -22.63 -43.78
CA TRP A 8 27.45 -21.98 -42.53
C TRP A 8 26.02 -21.41 -42.55
N LYS A 9 25.15 -21.99 -43.38
CA LYS A 9 23.75 -21.57 -43.50
C LYS A 9 22.82 -22.26 -42.50
N ASP A 10 23.34 -23.13 -41.64
CA ASP A 10 22.68 -23.54 -40.40
C ASP A 10 22.95 -22.44 -39.36
N GLY A 11 22.05 -21.46 -39.36
CA GLY A 11 22.24 -20.15 -38.74
C GLY A 11 22.62 -20.20 -37.26
N GLN A 12 23.74 -19.54 -36.94
CA GLN A 12 24.08 -18.87 -35.68
C GLN A 12 23.28 -19.28 -34.43
N VAL A 13 23.23 -20.58 -34.12
CA VAL A 13 22.55 -21.10 -32.92
C VAL A 13 23.18 -20.52 -31.65
N TRP A 14 24.44 -20.10 -31.76
CA TRP A 14 25.26 -19.48 -30.71
C TRP A 14 25.03 -17.96 -30.53
N GLU A 15 24.28 -17.28 -31.40
CA GLU A 15 23.99 -15.82 -31.26
C GLU A 15 22.59 -15.53 -30.70
N ARG A 16 21.75 -16.56 -30.55
CA ARG A 16 20.39 -16.44 -30.01
C ARG A 16 20.36 -16.79 -28.53
N LEU A 17 19.48 -16.14 -27.77
CA LEU A 17 19.12 -16.58 -26.42
C LEU A 17 18.52 -17.98 -26.45
N TRP A 18 19.07 -18.87 -25.62
CA TRP A 18 18.51 -20.19 -25.42
C TRP A 18 17.42 -20.15 -24.36
N THR A 19 16.41 -20.98 -24.55
CA THR A 19 15.40 -21.24 -23.52
C THR A 19 15.94 -22.22 -22.48
N LEU A 20 15.39 -22.17 -21.27
CA LEU A 20 15.74 -23.13 -20.20
C LEU A 20 15.51 -24.58 -20.64
N GLU A 21 14.49 -24.82 -21.45
CA GLU A 21 14.16 -26.16 -21.94
C GLU A 21 15.23 -26.68 -22.91
N GLU A 22 15.70 -25.84 -23.84
CA GLU A 22 16.78 -26.19 -24.76
C GLU A 22 18.08 -26.49 -24.00
N MET A 23 18.43 -25.68 -23.00
CA MET A 23 19.60 -25.94 -22.14
C MET A 23 19.48 -27.27 -21.40
N ARG A 24 18.28 -27.59 -20.91
CA ARG A 24 18.02 -28.86 -20.21
C ARG A 24 18.21 -30.06 -21.13
N GLN A 25 17.74 -29.97 -22.36
CA GLN A 25 17.84 -31.06 -23.35
C GLN A 25 19.29 -31.32 -23.77
N THR A 26 20.12 -30.28 -23.90
CA THR A 26 21.54 -30.44 -24.27
C THR A 26 22.46 -30.71 -23.08
N SER A 27 21.93 -30.77 -21.86
CA SER A 27 22.74 -30.94 -20.64
C SER A 27 23.63 -32.19 -20.65
N ALA A 28 23.15 -33.29 -21.25
CA ALA A 28 23.91 -34.54 -21.36
C ALA A 28 25.02 -34.51 -22.43
N ASN A 29 24.93 -33.58 -23.39
CA ASN A 29 25.92 -33.40 -24.45
C ASN A 29 26.19 -31.90 -24.64
N TRP A 30 26.88 -31.32 -23.66
CA TRP A 30 27.13 -29.89 -23.60
C TRP A 30 28.14 -29.45 -24.65
N SER A 31 27.80 -28.42 -25.43
CA SER A 31 28.64 -27.90 -26.52
C SER A 31 29.00 -26.44 -26.29
N LEU A 32 30.00 -25.93 -27.00
CA LEU A 32 30.38 -24.51 -26.95
C LEU A 32 29.23 -23.57 -27.37
N ALA A 33 28.33 -24.03 -28.24
CA ALA A 33 27.12 -23.29 -28.58
C ALA A 33 26.17 -23.19 -27.38
N ALA A 34 26.11 -24.23 -26.53
CA ALA A 34 25.33 -24.21 -25.30
C ALA A 34 25.91 -23.24 -24.25
N ASP A 35 27.25 -23.13 -24.15
CA ASP A 35 27.90 -22.10 -23.32
C ASP A 35 27.51 -20.68 -23.76
N SER A 36 27.53 -20.43 -25.07
CA SER A 36 27.15 -19.11 -25.64
C SER A 36 25.68 -18.79 -25.37
N GLY A 37 24.80 -19.79 -25.54
CA GLY A 37 23.37 -19.68 -25.21
C GLY A 37 23.13 -19.40 -23.72
N LEU A 38 23.88 -20.06 -22.83
CA LEU A 38 23.82 -19.83 -21.38
C LEU A 38 24.27 -18.43 -21.01
N PHE A 39 25.37 -17.94 -21.59
CA PHE A 39 25.85 -16.58 -21.36
C PHE A 39 24.78 -15.54 -21.70
N LEU A 40 24.16 -15.64 -22.88
CA LEU A 40 23.12 -14.70 -23.31
C LEU A 40 21.88 -14.75 -22.43
N PHE A 41 21.49 -15.95 -21.99
CA PHE A 41 20.40 -16.12 -21.02
C PHE A 41 20.72 -15.45 -19.69
N LEU A 42 21.91 -15.64 -19.14
CA LEU A 42 22.32 -15.03 -17.86
C LEU A 42 22.36 -13.51 -17.96
N GLN A 43 22.84 -12.98 -19.10
CA GLN A 43 22.83 -11.55 -19.37
C GLN A 43 21.40 -10.99 -19.34
N ASP A 44 20.48 -11.57 -20.11
CA ASP A 44 19.09 -11.13 -20.14
C ASP A 44 18.36 -11.37 -18.81
N PHE A 45 18.62 -12.49 -18.13
CA PHE A 45 18.08 -12.76 -16.79
C PHE A 45 18.51 -11.68 -15.80
N SER A 46 19.78 -11.28 -15.81
CA SER A 46 20.29 -10.20 -14.95
C SER A 46 19.57 -8.88 -15.24
N GLN A 47 19.36 -8.55 -16.53
CA GLN A 47 18.66 -7.32 -16.93
C GLN A 47 17.18 -7.34 -16.53
N ARG A 48 16.51 -8.49 -16.70
CA ARG A 48 15.13 -8.69 -16.25
C ARG A 48 15.01 -8.57 -14.74
N MET A 49 15.96 -9.13 -13.99
CA MET A 49 15.98 -9.02 -12.53
C MET A 49 16.18 -7.57 -12.09
N LEU A 50 17.16 -6.85 -12.66
CA LEU A 50 17.38 -5.43 -12.38
C LEU A 50 16.16 -4.58 -12.71
N SER A 51 15.55 -4.81 -13.88
CA SER A 51 14.34 -4.10 -14.31
C SER A 51 13.18 -4.37 -13.35
N LYS A 52 13.03 -5.62 -12.88
CA LYS A 52 11.98 -5.98 -11.92
C LYS A 52 12.21 -5.34 -10.56
N THR A 53 13.45 -5.25 -10.10
CA THR A 53 13.80 -4.53 -8.87
C THR A 53 13.39 -3.06 -8.95
N HIS A 54 13.69 -2.39 -10.07
CA HIS A 54 13.33 -0.98 -10.25
C HIS A 54 11.82 -0.76 -10.35
N GLU A 55 11.08 -1.68 -10.97
CA GLU A 55 9.62 -1.64 -10.99
C GLU A 55 9.03 -1.78 -9.57
N ILE A 56 9.59 -2.67 -8.74
CA ILE A 56 9.15 -2.83 -7.34
C ILE A 56 9.46 -1.56 -6.53
N GLU A 57 10.64 -0.97 -6.71
CA GLU A 57 11.03 0.30 -6.09
C GLU A 57 10.01 1.41 -6.41
N LYS A 58 9.65 1.56 -7.69
CA LYS A 58 8.65 2.55 -8.12
C LYS A 58 7.27 2.30 -7.51
N GLN A 59 6.84 1.04 -7.41
CA GLN A 59 5.56 0.69 -6.77
C GLN A 59 5.58 1.02 -5.28
N LEU A 60 6.70 0.78 -4.61
CA LEU A 60 6.89 1.13 -3.20
C LEU A 60 6.84 2.66 -2.99
N ASP A 61 7.51 3.43 -3.86
CA ASP A 61 7.45 4.90 -3.81
C ASP A 61 6.03 5.43 -4.00
N GLY A 62 5.27 4.84 -4.93
CA GLY A 62 3.86 5.15 -5.14
C GLY A 62 3.03 4.88 -3.88
N LEU A 63 3.22 3.71 -3.25
CA LEU A 63 2.52 3.35 -2.03
C LEU A 63 2.85 4.30 -0.86
N ILE A 64 4.11 4.69 -0.71
CA ILE A 64 4.54 5.66 0.32
C ILE A 64 3.82 6.99 0.10
N ARG A 65 3.74 7.46 -1.15
CA ARG A 65 3.04 8.71 -1.49
C ARG A 65 1.55 8.62 -1.13
N ASP A 66 0.89 7.54 -1.51
CA ASP A 66 -0.55 7.37 -1.27
C ASP A 66 -0.86 7.22 0.23
N THR A 67 0.03 6.59 0.98
CA THR A 67 -0.03 6.51 2.45
C THR A 67 0.06 7.91 3.08
N LYS A 68 1.02 8.74 2.63
CA LYS A 68 1.14 10.14 3.10
C LYS A 68 -0.10 10.96 2.75
N ALA A 69 -0.65 10.79 1.55
CA ALA A 69 -1.88 11.48 1.16
C ALA A 69 -3.07 11.09 2.05
N THR A 70 -3.17 9.81 2.41
CA THR A 70 -4.19 9.30 3.34
C THR A 70 -4.00 9.87 4.74
N ASP A 71 -2.76 9.94 5.24
CA ASP A 71 -2.43 10.57 6.53
C ASP A 71 -2.84 12.06 6.56
N CYS A 72 -2.52 12.82 5.52
CA CYS A 72 -2.95 14.22 5.42
C CYS A 72 -4.49 14.34 5.41
N CYS A 73 -5.17 13.47 4.68
CA CYS A 73 -6.64 13.43 4.64
C CYS A 73 -7.23 13.15 6.04
N MET A 74 -6.66 12.20 6.77
CA MET A 74 -7.07 11.87 8.13
C MET A 74 -6.89 13.06 9.08
N HIS A 75 -5.78 13.78 8.98
CA HIS A 75 -5.57 15.03 9.74
C HIS A 75 -6.63 16.09 9.41
N THR A 76 -7.03 16.23 8.14
CA THR A 76 -8.13 17.13 7.77
C THR A 76 -9.45 16.72 8.42
N VAL A 77 -9.81 15.44 8.36
CA VAL A 77 -11.05 14.92 8.98
C VAL A 77 -11.05 15.15 10.50
N PHE A 78 -9.92 14.95 11.18
CA PHE A 78 -9.84 15.25 12.61
C PHE A 78 -9.99 16.73 12.93
N ASN A 79 -9.40 17.60 12.11
CA ASN A 79 -9.57 19.04 12.28
C ASN A 79 -11.04 19.46 12.06
N ASP A 80 -11.73 18.86 11.10
CA ASP A 80 -13.15 19.10 10.86
C ASP A 80 -14.00 18.64 12.06
N PHE A 81 -13.73 17.46 12.60
CA PHE A 81 -14.40 16.97 13.80
C PHE A 81 -14.14 17.87 15.02
N LEU A 82 -12.89 18.32 15.20
CA LEU A 82 -12.51 19.23 16.28
C LEU A 82 -13.26 20.57 16.16
N MET A 83 -13.37 21.11 14.94
CA MET A 83 -14.14 22.33 14.69
C MET A 83 -15.62 22.14 15.04
N LEU A 84 -16.25 21.06 14.58
CA LEU A 84 -17.65 20.75 14.90
C LEU A 84 -17.87 20.58 16.41
N SER A 85 -16.95 19.88 17.08
CA SER A 85 -16.98 19.69 18.53
C SER A 85 -16.85 21.00 19.29
N ASN A 86 -15.94 21.89 18.86
CA ASN A 86 -15.79 23.22 19.45
C ASN A 86 -17.06 24.06 19.28
N THR A 87 -17.71 24.01 18.12
CA THR A 87 -19.00 24.67 17.89
C THR A 87 -20.09 24.11 18.80
N GLN A 88 -20.23 22.78 18.88
CA GLN A 88 -21.23 22.12 19.74
C GLN A 88 -20.99 22.39 21.23
N PHE A 89 -19.72 22.46 21.64
CA PHE A 89 -19.37 22.79 23.03
C PHE A 89 -19.87 24.17 23.42
N ILE A 90 -19.70 25.16 22.55
CA ILE A 90 -20.22 26.53 22.77
C ILE A 90 -21.74 26.50 22.79
N GLU A 91 -22.37 25.85 21.81
CA GLU A 91 -23.83 25.72 21.70
C GLU A 91 -24.45 25.14 22.98
N ASN A 92 -23.93 23.99 23.45
CA ASN A 92 -24.42 23.34 24.66
C ASN A 92 -24.30 24.23 25.90
N ARG A 93 -23.24 25.05 25.99
CA ARG A 93 -23.06 25.98 27.13
C ARG A 93 -23.93 27.23 27.05
N VAL A 94 -24.20 27.74 25.85
CA VAL A 94 -25.08 28.90 25.64
C VAL A 94 -26.52 28.54 26.04
N TYR A 95 -26.97 27.34 25.71
CA TYR A 95 -28.29 26.85 26.13
C TYR A 95 -28.42 26.60 27.64
N ASP A 96 -27.32 26.27 28.34
CA ASP A 96 -27.32 26.13 29.80
C ASP A 96 -27.50 27.48 30.53
N GLU A 97 -27.05 28.60 29.94
CA GLU A 97 -27.19 29.94 30.55
C GLU A 97 -28.53 30.63 30.23
N GLU A 98 -29.22 30.22 29.17
CA GLU A 98 -30.53 30.76 28.76
C GLU A 98 -31.72 29.99 29.38
N ALA A 99 -31.45 28.90 30.08
CA ALA A 99 -32.41 28.17 30.89
C ALA A 99 -32.75 28.96 32.18
N VAL A 100 -33.56 30.01 32.03
CA VAL A 100 -34.23 30.70 33.14
C VAL A 100 -34.99 29.66 34.00
N PRO A 101 -34.96 29.72 35.35
CA PRO A 101 -35.42 28.63 36.20
C PRO A 101 -36.94 28.40 36.04
N LYS A 102 -37.34 27.18 35.64
CA LYS A 102 -38.73 26.73 35.85
C LYS A 102 -38.94 26.46 37.35
N PRO A 103 -39.91 27.12 38.01
CA PRO A 103 -40.13 26.96 39.43
C PRO A 103 -41.12 25.84 39.69
N GLU A 104 -40.70 24.59 39.76
CA GLU A 104 -41.46 23.59 40.52
C GLU A 104 -40.54 22.53 41.14
N ALA A 105 -40.42 22.60 42.47
CA ALA A 105 -39.88 21.56 43.32
C ALA A 105 -40.94 20.48 43.60
N LEU A 106 -40.46 19.30 44.04
CA LEU A 106 -41.16 18.05 44.41
C LEU A 106 -41.43 17.12 43.20
N GLU A 107 -40.88 15.91 43.08
CA GLU A 107 -40.52 14.88 44.07
C GLU A 107 -39.35 13.98 43.58
N ARG A 108 -38.54 13.47 44.52
CA ARG A 108 -37.57 12.37 44.34
C ARG A 108 -38.34 11.04 44.32
N LEU A 109 -38.14 10.10 43.36
CA LEU A 109 -37.19 8.94 43.34
C LEU A 109 -37.81 7.86 42.39
N PRO A 110 -37.10 6.75 42.05
CA PRO A 110 -35.90 6.59 41.22
C PRO A 110 -36.20 5.76 39.95
N GLU A 111 -35.62 6.08 38.79
CA GLU A 111 -35.62 5.08 37.71
C GLU A 111 -34.28 5.03 36.98
N GLN A 112 -33.69 3.84 37.03
CA GLN A 112 -32.45 3.45 36.40
C GLN A 112 -32.51 3.73 34.90
N VAL A 113 -31.95 4.84 34.45
CA VAL A 113 -31.57 4.97 33.05
C VAL A 113 -30.11 4.58 32.97
N ASN A 114 -29.87 3.38 32.45
CA ASN A 114 -28.54 2.92 32.04
C ASN A 114 -27.81 4.08 31.35
N TYR A 115 -26.72 4.54 31.96
CA TYR A 115 -25.76 5.39 31.27
C TYR A 115 -25.13 4.55 30.17
N LEU A 116 -25.77 4.49 29.01
CA LEU A 116 -25.04 4.29 27.78
C LEU A 116 -24.08 5.49 27.68
N PRO A 117 -22.77 5.27 27.56
CA PRO A 117 -21.85 6.38 27.44
C PRO A 117 -22.29 7.18 26.22
N THR A 118 -22.50 8.49 26.40
CA THR A 118 -22.66 9.39 25.28
C THR A 118 -21.47 9.21 24.34
N PRO A 119 -21.68 9.14 23.01
CA PRO A 119 -20.61 8.83 22.05
C PRO A 119 -19.38 9.76 22.15
N SER A 120 -19.51 10.91 22.81
CA SER A 120 -18.40 11.84 23.09
C SER A 120 -17.35 11.28 24.04
N LEU A 121 -17.70 10.45 25.03
CA LEU A 121 -16.70 9.85 25.94
C LEU A 121 -15.92 8.70 25.28
N MET A 122 -16.52 7.97 24.34
CA MET A 122 -15.86 6.86 23.64
C MET A 122 -14.72 7.31 22.71
N CYS A 123 -14.75 8.55 22.19
CA CYS A 123 -13.67 9.03 21.34
C CYS A 123 -12.40 9.40 22.13
N CYS A 124 -12.51 9.85 23.38
CA CYS A 124 -11.34 10.22 24.19
C CYS A 124 -10.50 9.01 24.59
N ASP A 125 -11.13 7.85 24.83
CA ASP A 125 -10.41 6.65 25.25
C ASP A 125 -9.64 5.96 24.11
N MET A 126 -10.01 6.21 22.86
CA MET A 126 -9.36 5.58 21.69
C MET A 126 -8.00 6.24 21.32
N TYR A 127 -7.76 7.49 21.74
CA TYR A 127 -6.49 8.18 21.50
C TYR A 127 -5.37 7.81 22.47
N SER A 128 -5.70 7.24 23.65
CA SER A 128 -4.68 6.85 24.64
C SER A 128 -4.07 5.47 24.39
N THR A 129 -4.66 4.63 23.52
CA THR A 129 -4.21 3.23 23.35
C THR A 129 -3.28 3.00 22.14
N VAL A 130 -3.07 4.00 21.29
CA VAL A 130 -2.20 3.90 20.10
C VAL A 130 -0.93 4.75 20.29
N THR A 131 -0.21 4.55 21.40
CA THR A 131 1.19 5.02 21.53
C THR A 131 1.97 4.18 22.54
N THR A 132 1.95 2.86 22.40
CA THR A 132 2.90 1.96 23.08
C THR A 132 3.39 0.89 22.12
#